data_AF-A0A517IGN6-F1
#
_entry.id   AF-A0A517IGN6-F1
#
_cell.length_a   1.000
_cell.length_b   1.000
_cell.length_c   1.000
_cell.angle_alpha   90.00
_cell.angle_beta   90.00
_cell.angle_gamma   90.00
#
_symmetry.space_group_name_H-M   'P 1'
#
loop_
_entity.id
_entity.type
_entity.pdbx_description
1 polymer ?
#
loop_
_entity_poly.entity_id
_entity_poly.type
_entity_poly.pdbx_seq_one_letter_code
_entity_poly.pdbx_strand_id
1 'polypeptide(L)' 'MVKGQLSNDRSFSHGGTLWGLVNDFKDFINGDDDANHNNGYGGLYCPHWGYPPEDMEAIQKFAIDLGYLKAA' A
#
# COMPACT_ATOMS: atom_id res chain seq x y z
N MET A 1 7.75 -17.89 -12.68
CA MET A 1 6.71 -16.87 -12.44
C MET A 1 5.59 -17.53 -11.65
N VAL A 2 5.33 -17.05 -10.43
CA VAL A 2 4.19 -17.55 -9.63
C VAL A 2 2.92 -16.88 -10.17
N LYS A 3 1.84 -17.65 -10.34
CA LYS A 3 0.52 -17.11 -10.74
C LYS A 3 0.10 -16.04 -9.74
N GLY A 4 -0.11 -14.80 -10.20
CA GLY A 4 -0.60 -13.68 -9.37
C GLY A 4 0.39 -12.56 -9.09
N GLN A 5 1.66 -12.69 -9.49
CA GLN A 5 2.66 -11.64 -9.28
C GLN A 5 2.64 -10.65 -10.47
N LEU A 6 2.34 -9.36 -10.20
CA LEU A 6 2.48 -8.30 -11.21
C LEU A 6 3.97 -8.11 -11.49
N SER A 7 4.39 -8.35 -12.74
CA SER A 7 5.78 -8.22 -13.14
C SER A 7 6.21 -6.74 -13.10
N ASN A 8 7.43 -6.49 -12.63
CA ASN A 8 7.93 -5.15 -12.25
C ASN A 8 8.32 -4.26 -13.46
N ASP A 9 8.00 -4.64 -14.69
CA ASP A 9 8.95 -4.41 -15.77
C ASP A 9 8.57 -3.43 -16.89
N ARG A 10 7.40 -2.76 -16.93
CA ARG A 10 7.16 -1.75 -17.99
C ARG A 10 6.34 -0.49 -17.67
N SER A 11 5.57 -0.45 -16.59
CA SER A 11 4.58 0.63 -16.37
C SER A 11 4.76 1.42 -15.07
N PHE A 12 5.62 0.96 -14.17
CA PHE A 12 5.91 1.66 -12.92
C PHE A 12 7.28 2.32 -12.97
N SER A 13 7.39 3.50 -12.36
CA SER A 13 8.67 4.20 -12.19
C SER A 13 9.62 3.36 -11.32
N HIS A 14 10.93 3.47 -11.59
CA HIS A 14 12.02 2.76 -10.90
C HIS A 14 11.96 2.81 -9.35
N GLY A 15 11.27 3.80 -8.76
CA GLY A 15 11.10 3.92 -7.32
C GLY A 15 10.22 2.85 -6.67
N GLY A 16 9.42 2.09 -7.43
CA GLY A 16 8.67 0.93 -6.94
C GLY A 16 7.58 1.21 -5.90
N THR A 17 7.43 2.45 -5.40
CA THR A 17 6.47 2.88 -4.37
C THR A 17 5.03 2.54 -4.77
N LEU A 18 4.62 2.93 -5.97
CA LEU A 18 3.29 2.65 -6.49
C LEU A 18 3.08 1.16 -6.79
N TRP A 19 4.14 0.47 -7.25
CA TRP A 19 4.09 -0.98 -7.47
C TRP A 19 3.90 -1.74 -6.15
N GLY A 20 4.58 -1.32 -5.08
CA GLY A 20 4.42 -1.87 -3.73
C GLY A 20 3.00 -1.64 -3.20
N LEU A 21 2.50 -0.40 -3.28
CA LEU A 21 1.12 -0.08 -2.90
C LEU A 21 0.10 -0.97 -3.62
N VAL A 22 0.21 -1.13 -4.94
CA VAL A 22 -0.73 -1.91 -5.75
C VAL A 22 -0.67 -3.40 -5.42
N ASN A 23 0.53 -3.96 -5.19
CA ASN A 23 0.64 -5.37 -4.81
C ASN A 23 0.10 -5.62 -3.40
N ASP A 24 0.42 -4.77 -2.43
CA ASP A 24 -0.10 -4.89 -1.07
C ASP A 24 -1.63 -4.78 -1.04
N PHE A 25 -2.21 -3.86 -1.83
CA PHE A 25 -3.67 -3.78 -1.99
C PHE A 25 -4.28 -5.02 -2.64
N LYS A 26 -3.64 -5.56 -3.68
CA LYS A 26 -4.10 -6.77 -4.38
C LYS A 26 -4.07 -7.96 -3.43
N ASP A 27 -3.04 -8.10 -2.61
CA ASP A 27 -2.92 -9.20 -1.65
C ASP A 27 -3.98 -9.05 -0.53
N PHE A 28 -4.21 -7.84 -0.01
CA PHE A 28 -5.31 -7.52 0.91
C PHE A 28 -6.70 -7.93 0.35
N ILE A 29 -7.01 -7.59 -0.91
CA ILE A 29 -8.29 -7.97 -1.55
C ILE A 29 -8.46 -9.49 -1.63
N ASN A 30 -7.36 -10.24 -1.77
CA ASN A 30 -7.38 -11.70 -1.86
C ASN A 30 -7.38 -12.39 -0.49
N GLY A 31 -7.48 -11.63 0.61
CA GLY A 31 -7.52 -12.16 1.98
C GLY A 31 -6.15 -12.56 2.53
N ASP A 32 -5.07 -12.03 1.96
CA ASP A 32 -3.73 -12.11 2.54
C ASP A 32 -3.50 -10.86 3.41
N ASP A 33 -4.00 -10.93 4.64
CA ASP A 33 -4.00 -9.82 5.63
C ASP A 33 -2.59 -9.40 6.08
N ASP A 34 -1.55 -10.15 5.69
CA ASP A 34 -0.15 -9.97 6.08
C ASP A 34 0.75 -9.49 4.93
N ALA A 35 0.18 -9.02 3.81
CA ALA A 35 0.95 -8.52 2.68
C ALA A 35 1.87 -7.36 3.10
N ASN A 36 3.19 -7.62 3.01
CA ASN A 36 4.33 -6.84 3.51
C ASN A 36 4.66 -6.92 5.03
N HIS A 37 4.29 -8.03 5.69
CA HIS A 37 4.84 -8.52 6.97
C HIS A 37 4.74 -7.56 8.17
N ASN A 38 3.55 -7.05 8.50
CA ASN A 38 3.02 -6.92 9.89
C ASN A 38 1.86 -5.91 9.98
N ASN A 39 1.84 -4.85 9.15
CA ASN A 39 0.98 -3.65 9.35
C ASN A 39 0.31 -3.05 8.07
N GLY A 40 0.37 -3.70 6.91
CA GLY A 40 -0.06 -3.13 5.60
C GLY A 40 1.05 -2.35 4.88
N TYR A 41 0.72 -1.56 3.85
CA TYR A 41 1.73 -0.77 3.10
C TYR A 41 2.30 0.35 3.98
N GLY A 42 3.50 0.14 4.54
CA GLY A 42 4.16 1.09 5.44
C GLY A 42 4.43 2.46 4.82
N GLY A 43 4.42 2.58 3.49
CA GLY A 43 4.50 3.88 2.82
C GLY A 43 3.32 4.80 3.12
N LEU A 44 2.17 4.26 3.57
CA LEU A 44 1.05 5.06 4.06
C LEU A 44 1.34 5.84 5.35
N TYR A 45 2.39 5.52 6.10
CA TYR A 45 2.83 6.33 7.25
C TYR A 45 3.83 7.44 6.89
N CYS A 46 4.30 7.49 5.64
CA CYS A 46 5.27 8.49 5.22
C CYS A 46 4.58 9.86 5.01
N PRO A 47 5.02 10.95 5.64
CA PRO A 47 4.41 12.27 5.49
C PRO A 47 4.89 13.04 4.24
N HIS A 48 5.59 12.39 3.30
CA HIS A 48 6.29 13.06 2.19
C HIS A 48 5.68 12.80 0.80
N TRP A 49 4.35 12.66 0.70
CA TRP A 49 3.69 12.41 -0.60
C TRP A 49 3.48 13.66 -1.44
N GLY A 50 3.74 14.84 -0.87
CA GLY A 50 3.45 16.12 -1.51
C GLY A 50 1.97 16.50 -1.49
N TYR A 51 1.16 15.80 -0.68
CA TYR A 51 -0.22 16.17 -0.36
C TYR A 51 -0.25 17.06 0.90
N PRO A 52 -1.32 17.86 1.09
CA PRO A 52 -1.59 18.52 2.36
C PRO A 52 -1.66 17.51 3.52
N PRO A 53 -1.18 17.85 4.73
CA PRO A 53 -1.25 16.97 5.91
C PRO A 53 -2.65 16.40 6.18
N GLU A 54 -3.68 17.24 6.07
CA GLU A 54 -5.08 16.86 6.29
C GLU A 54 -5.57 15.78 5.32
N ASP A 55 -5.13 15.82 4.06
CA ASP A 55 -5.48 14.83 3.05
C ASP A 55 -4.77 13.50 3.33
N MET A 56 -3.50 13.56 3.75
CA MET A 56 -2.74 12.36 4.12
C MET A 56 -3.35 11.67 5.34
N GLU A 57 -3.75 12.43 6.37
CA GLU A 57 -4.46 11.91 7.55
C GLU A 57 -5.82 11.29 7.19
N ALA A 58 -6.58 11.93 6.29
CA ALA A 58 -7.87 11.41 5.83
C ALA A 58 -7.70 10.07 5.08
N ILE A 59 -6.68 9.95 4.23
CA ILE A 59 -6.36 8.72 3.50
C ILE A 59 -5.94 7.60 4.48
N GLN A 60 -5.07 7.91 5.44
CA GLN A 60 -4.65 6.95 6.48
C GLN A 60 -5.85 6.46 7.30
N LYS A 61 -6.72 7.38 7.74
CA LYS A 61 -7.92 7.04 8.49
C LYS A 61 -8.83 6.11 7.69
N PHE A 62 -9.07 6.41 6.42
CA PHE A 62 -9.89 5.57 5.56
C PHE A 62 -9.28 4.17 5.38
N ALA A 63 -7.97 4.09 5.21
CA ALA A 63 -7.24 2.81 5.13
C ALA A 63 -7.34 1.99 6.44
N ILE A 64 -7.32 2.63 7.60
CA ILE A 64 -7.52 1.98 8.90
C ILE A 64 -8.96 1.48 9.06
N ASP A 65 -9.94 2.33 8.73
CA ASP A 65 -11.37 1.97 8.81
C ASP A 65 -11.72 0.79 7.88
N LEU A 66 -10.99 0.65 6.77
CA LEU A 66 -11.10 -0.50 5.84
C LEU A 66 -10.39 -1.77 6.35
N GLY A 67 -9.54 -1.69 7.37
CA GLY A 67 -8.69 -2.79 7.83
C GLY A 67 -7.45 -3.04 6.95
N TYR A 68 -7.19 -2.19 5.96
CA TYR A 68 -6.01 -2.27 5.10
C TYR A 68 -4.74 -1.81 5.82
N LEU A 69 -4.86 -0.81 6.69
CA LEU A 69 -3.78 -0.30 7.53
C LEU A 69 -4.11 -0.61 8.99
N LYS A 70 -3.15 -1.13 9.76
CA LYS A 70 -3.36 -1.29 11.22
C LYS A 70 -3.23 0.08 11.90
N ALA A 71 -3.95 0.31 13.00
CA ALA A 71 -3.65 1.48 13.82
C ALA A 71 -2.25 1.32 14.43
N ALA A 72 -1.41 2.34 14.31
CA ALA A 72 -0.08 2.37 14.93
C ALA A 72 -0.16 2.61 16.45
#